data_AF-A0A847I3V9-F1
#
_entry.id   AF-A0A847I3V9-F1
#
_cell.length_a   1.000
_cell.length_b   1.000
_cell.length_c   1.000
_cell.angle_alpha   90.00
_cell.angle_beta   90.00
_cell.angle_gamma   90.00
#
_symmetry.space_group_name_H-M   'P 1'
#
loop_
_entity.id
_entity.type
_entity.pdbx_description
1 polymer ?
#
loop_
_entity_poly.entity_id
_entity_poly.type
_entity_poly.pdbx_seq_one_letter_code
_entity_poly.pdbx_strand_id
1 'polypeptide(L)'
;MIDLVKKTFLAGIGAAAMTMDRVEQMARELANSAQLSSEKGQAFVDEAVARAQKARADMQANVQRMVNDALARTNVATREDIAQLVARIEKLERDLAAKSH
;
A
#
# COMPACT_ATOMS: atom_id res chain seq x y z
N MET A 1 29.93 16.21 14.70
CA MET A 1 28.67 16.86 15.17
C MET A 1 27.59 16.84 14.09
N ILE A 2 27.82 17.40 12.88
CA ILE A 2 26.84 17.36 11.76
C ILE A 2 26.43 15.92 11.38
N ASP A 3 27.39 15.00 11.42
CA ASP A 3 27.15 13.61 11.03
C ASP A 3 26.21 12.85 11.98
N LEU A 4 26.17 13.25 13.26
CA LEU A 4 25.28 12.67 14.26
C LEU A 4 23.85 13.19 14.09
N VAL A 5 23.67 14.47 13.76
CA VAL A 5 22.36 15.07 13.43
C VAL A 5 21.79 14.45 12.16
N LYS A 6 22.61 14.23 11.12
CA LYS A 6 22.16 13.51 9.91
C LYS A 6 21.72 12.09 10.23
N LYS A 7 22.49 11.36 11.07
CA LYS A 7 22.17 9.99 11.47
C LYS A 7 20.96 9.88 12.41
N THR A 8 20.78 10.81 13.36
CA THR A 8 19.59 10.84 14.23
C THR A 8 18.35 11.31 13.50
N PHE A 9 18.49 12.18 12.49
CA PHE A 9 17.40 12.57 11.62
C PHE A 9 16.96 11.40 10.71
N LEU A 10 17.93 10.68 10.12
CA LEU A 10 17.69 9.45 9.34
C LEU A 10 17.14 8.29 10.18
N ALA A 11 17.44 8.24 11.48
CA ALA A 11 16.92 7.23 12.41
C ALA A 11 15.56 7.62 13.04
N GLY A 12 15.30 8.92 13.19
CA GLY A 12 14.03 9.46 13.72
C GLY A 12 12.89 9.42 12.71
N ILE A 13 13.20 9.44 11.41
CA ILE A 13 12.27 9.14 10.33
C ILE A 13 12.33 7.63 10.08
N GLY A 14 11.79 6.85 11.00
CA GLY A 14 11.53 5.44 10.71
C GLY A 14 10.66 5.31 9.44
N ALA A 15 10.65 4.14 8.81
CA ALA A 15 9.89 3.87 7.57
C ALA A 15 8.39 4.28 7.62
N ALA A 16 7.82 4.50 8.81
CA ALA A 16 6.47 5.02 9.03
C ALA A 16 6.32 6.55 8.84
N ALA A 17 7.41 7.33 8.90
CA ALA A 17 7.40 8.80 8.81
C ALA A 17 7.91 9.34 7.46
N MET A 18 8.31 8.47 6.52
CA MET A 18 8.60 8.89 5.14
C MET A 18 7.29 9.25 4.42
N THR A 19 6.94 10.53 4.47
CA THR A 19 5.86 11.12 3.66
C THR A 19 6.39 11.59 2.30
N MET A 20 5.50 11.84 1.35
CA MET A 20 5.87 12.38 0.03
C MET A 20 6.59 13.73 0.18
N ASP A 21 6.11 14.59 1.07
CA ASP A 21 6.73 15.90 1.36
C ASP A 21 8.16 15.74 1.88
N ARG A 22 8.42 14.72 2.71
CA ARG A 22 9.75 14.45 3.25
C ARG A 22 10.69 13.88 2.19
N VAL A 23 10.18 13.05 1.28
CA VAL A 23 10.94 12.56 0.10
C VAL A 23 11.34 13.74 -0.79
N GLU A 24 10.39 14.64 -1.08
CA GLU A 24 10.64 15.83 -1.89
C GLU A 24 11.70 16.72 -1.25
N GLN A 25 11.57 17.00 0.05
CA GLN A 25 12.53 17.83 0.78
C GLN A 25 13.94 17.22 0.79
N MET A 26 14.06 15.92 1.02
CA MET A 26 15.34 15.22 0.95
C MET A 26 15.94 15.23 -0.45
N ALA A 27 15.10 15.05 -1.48
CA ALA A 27 15.56 15.12 -2.87
C ALA A 27 16.06 16.52 -3.23
N ARG A 28 15.38 17.58 -2.77
CA ARG A 28 15.81 18.97 -2.93
C ARG A 28 17.13 19.25 -2.20
N GLU A 29 17.28 18.79 -0.96
CA GLU A 29 18.53 18.90 -0.19
C GLU A 29 19.70 18.20 -0.89
N LEU A 30 19.47 17.00 -1.45
CA LEU A 30 20.47 16.25 -2.22
C LEU A 30 20.83 16.95 -3.53
N ALA A 31 19.85 17.44 -4.29
CA ALA A 31 20.08 18.18 -5.53
C ALA A 31 20.93 19.44 -5.29
N ASN A 32 20.63 20.18 -4.23
CA ASN A 32 21.38 21.35 -3.83
C ASN A 32 22.80 20.99 -3.37
N SER A 33 22.94 19.93 -2.56
CA SER A 33 24.25 19.47 -2.08
C SER A 33 25.15 18.98 -3.21
N ALA A 34 24.56 18.38 -4.24
CA ALA A 34 25.24 17.94 -5.45
C ALA A 34 25.48 19.08 -6.47
N GLN A 35 25.09 20.32 -6.14
CA GLN A 35 25.24 21.50 -7.00
C GLN A 35 24.67 21.28 -8.41
N LEU A 36 23.53 20.59 -8.48
CA LEU A 36 22.82 20.39 -9.75
C LEU A 36 22.32 21.74 -10.27
N SER A 37 22.35 21.91 -11.59
CA SER A 37 21.68 23.05 -12.22
C SER A 37 20.18 23.01 -11.89
N SER A 38 19.51 24.17 -11.91
CA SER A 38 18.10 24.27 -11.52
C SER A 38 17.20 23.27 -12.25
N GLU A 39 17.43 23.08 -13.55
CA GLU A 39 16.73 22.10 -14.38
C GLU A 39 17.00 20.64 -13.95
N LYS A 40 18.28 20.27 -13.75
CA LYS A 40 18.66 18.92 -13.32
C LYS A 40 18.21 18.60 -11.90
N GLY A 41 18.22 19.60 -11.02
CA GLY A 41 17.75 19.48 -9.65
C GLY A 41 16.25 19.23 -9.59
N GLN A 42 15.46 19.98 -10.36
CA GLN A 42 14.01 19.77 -10.42
C GLN A 42 13.67 18.40 -11.01
N ALA A 43 14.31 18.00 -12.10
CA ALA A 43 14.12 16.68 -12.69
C ALA A 43 14.44 15.53 -11.71
N PHE A 44 15.50 15.68 -10.90
CA PHE A 44 15.86 14.71 -9.88
C PHE A 44 14.79 14.61 -8.77
N VAL A 45 14.26 15.75 -8.33
CA VAL A 45 13.19 15.79 -7.32
C VAL A 45 11.93 15.11 -7.85
N ASP A 46 11.52 15.44 -9.07
CA ASP A 46 10.33 14.87 -9.70
C ASP A 46 10.47 13.34 -9.86
N GLU A 47 11.65 12.88 -10.28
CA GLU A 47 11.94 11.45 -10.39
C GLU A 47 11.91 10.73 -9.04
N ALA A 48 12.49 11.34 -8.00
CA ALA A 48 12.49 10.77 -6.66
C ALA A 48 11.07 10.63 -6.10
N VAL A 49 10.23 11.65 -6.29
CA VAL A 49 8.81 11.63 -5.88
C VAL A 49 8.04 10.56 -6.68
N ALA A 50 8.21 10.50 -8.00
CA ALA A 50 7.53 9.52 -8.84
C ALA A 50 7.91 8.08 -8.45
N ARG A 51 9.19 7.82 -8.20
CA ARG A 51 9.67 6.50 -7.73
C ARG A 51 9.09 6.14 -6.36
N ALA A 52 9.01 7.10 -5.44
CA ALA A 52 8.42 6.87 -4.13
C ALA A 52 6.92 6.54 -4.22
N GLN A 53 6.17 7.25 -5.08
CA GLN A 53 4.75 6.95 -5.32
C GLN A 53 4.56 5.53 -5.88
N LYS A 54 5.37 5.14 -6.88
CA LYS A 54 5.33 3.80 -7.45
C LYS A 54 5.65 2.73 -6.41
N ALA A 55 6.73 2.90 -5.65
CA ALA A 55 7.12 1.96 -4.60
C ALA A 55 6.02 1.79 -3.54
N ARG A 56 5.33 2.88 -3.18
CA ARG A 56 4.20 2.83 -2.24
C ARG A 56 3.02 2.04 -2.81
N ALA A 57 2.67 2.24 -4.09
CA ALA A 57 1.60 1.49 -4.75
C ALA A 57 1.92 -0.01 -4.86
N ASP A 58 3.15 -0.35 -5.27
CA ASP A 58 3.61 -1.74 -5.36
C ASP A 58 3.62 -2.41 -3.98
N MET A 59 4.06 -1.69 -2.94
CA MET A 59 4.01 -2.17 -1.56
C MET A 59 2.56 -2.44 -1.11
N GLN A 60 1.63 -1.52 -1.36
CA GLN A 60 0.21 -1.73 -1.02
C GLN A 60 -0.36 -2.95 -1.74
N ALA A 61 -0.07 -3.13 -3.03
CA ALA A 61 -0.53 -4.29 -3.80
C ALA A 61 0.06 -5.60 -3.26
N ASN A 62 1.33 -5.60 -2.85
CA ASN A 62 1.98 -6.77 -2.25
C ASN A 62 1.36 -7.12 -0.90
N VAL A 63 1.14 -6.13 -0.04
CA VAL A 63 0.51 -6.33 1.27
C VAL A 63 -0.91 -6.87 1.09
N GLN A 64 -1.70 -6.30 0.17
CA GLN A 64 -3.06 -6.78 -0.11
C GLN A 64 -3.06 -8.24 -0.56
N ARG A 65 -2.14 -8.62 -1.47
CA ARG A 65 -1.99 -10.01 -1.92
C ARG A 65 -1.62 -10.93 -0.76
N MET A 66 -0.62 -10.56 0.05
CA MET A 66 -0.21 -11.36 1.20
C MET A 66 -1.34 -11.57 2.20
N VAL A 67 -2.14 -10.54 2.47
CA VAL A 67 -3.31 -10.63 3.36
C VAL A 67 -4.38 -11.55 2.74
N ASN A 68 -4.69 -11.38 1.46
CA ASN A 68 -5.65 -12.23 0.77
C ASN A 68 -5.21 -13.70 0.75
N ASP A 69 -3.94 -13.96 0.46
CA ASP A 69 -3.36 -15.32 0.46
C ASP A 69 -3.39 -15.93 1.86
N ALA A 70 -3.09 -15.13 2.90
CA ALA A 70 -3.19 -15.58 4.28
C ALA A 70 -4.64 -15.95 4.64
N LEU A 71 -5.61 -15.10 4.28
CA LEU A 71 -7.03 -15.37 4.51
C LEU A 71 -7.52 -16.59 3.73
N ALA A 72 -7.10 -16.76 2.47
CA ALA A 72 -7.44 -17.94 1.67
C ALA A 72 -6.90 -19.25 2.25
N ARG A 73 -5.79 -19.19 2.99
CA ARG A 73 -5.22 -20.33 3.71
C ARG A 73 -5.90 -20.59 5.06
N THR A 74 -6.72 -19.67 5.55
CA THR A 74 -7.54 -19.90 6.75
C THR A 74 -8.89 -20.48 6.34
N ASN A 75 -9.49 -21.29 7.22
CA ASN A 75 -10.83 -21.87 7.01
C ASN A 75 -11.98 -20.85 7.17
N VAL A 76 -11.73 -19.58 6.85
CA VAL A 76 -12.71 -18.49 7.02
C VAL A 76 -13.55 -18.38 5.76
N ALA A 77 -14.87 -18.54 5.90
CA ALA A 77 -15.81 -18.36 4.80
C ALA A 77 -15.80 -16.90 4.31
N THR A 78 -15.73 -16.71 3.00
CA THR A 78 -15.82 -15.39 2.38
C THR A 78 -17.27 -14.90 2.37
N ARG A 79 -17.48 -13.60 2.12
CA ARG A 79 -18.83 -13.06 1.90
C ARG A 79 -19.54 -13.72 0.72
N GLU A 80 -18.78 -14.10 -0.30
CA GLU A 80 -19.32 -14.75 -1.50
C GLU A 80 -19.77 -16.18 -1.19
N ASP A 81 -18.98 -16.94 -0.40
CA ASP A 81 -19.38 -18.27 0.07
C ASP A 81 -20.70 -18.21 0.85
N ILE A 82 -20.85 -17.22 1.73
CA ILE A 82 -22.07 -17.01 2.51
C ILE A 82 -23.25 -16.66 1.58
N ALA A 83 -23.05 -15.76 0.61
CA ALA A 83 -24.10 -15.39 -0.33
C ALA A 83 -24.57 -16.57 -1.19
N GLN A 84 -23.64 -17.42 -1.64
CA GLN A 84 -23.97 -18.65 -2.36
C GLN A 84 -24.75 -19.63 -1.49
N LEU A 85 -24.40 -19.76 -0.20
CA LEU A 85 -25.14 -20.59 0.74
C LEU A 85 -26.56 -20.06 0.97
N VAL A 86 -26.73 -18.74 1.16
CA VAL A 86 -28.05 -18.10 1.30
C VAL A 86 -28.92 -18.36 0.08
N ALA A 87 -28.40 -18.13 -1.13
CA ALA A 87 -29.15 -18.38 -2.36
C ALA A 87 -29.57 -19.85 -2.52
N ARG A 88 -28.71 -20.78 -2.11
CA ARG A 88 -29.03 -22.22 -2.09
C ARG A 88 -30.13 -22.54 -1.08
N ILE A 89 -30.09 -21.95 0.11
CA ILE A 89 -31.12 -22.11 1.14
C ILE A 89 -32.46 -21.59 0.62
N GLU A 90 -32.51 -20.37 0.09
CA GLU A 90 -33.75 -19.79 -0.46
C GLU A 90 -34.33 -20.63 -1.61
N LYS A 91 -33.48 -21.24 -2.44
CA LYS A 91 -33.93 -22.16 -3.49
C LYS A 91 -34.55 -23.42 -2.89
N LEU A 92 -33.89 -24.03 -1.91
CA LEU A 92 -34.39 -25.23 -1.25
C LEU A 92 -35.70 -24.97 -0.50
N GLU A 93 -35.83 -23.83 0.18
CA GLU A 93 -37.06 -23.41 0.86
C GLU A 93 -38.23 -23.27 -0.12
N ARG A 94 -37.99 -22.66 -1.29
CA ARG A 94 -39.00 -22.57 -2.37
C ARG A 94 -39.37 -23.94 -2.91
N ASP A 95 -38.38 -24.80 -3.19
CA ASP A 95 -38.60 -26.14 -3.74
C ASP A 95 -39.37 -27.04 -2.74
N LEU A 96 -39.16 -26.85 -1.43
CA LEU A 96 -39.92 -27.53 -0.36
C LEU A 96 -41.36 -27.02 -0.26
N ALA A 97 -41.56 -25.70 -0.27
CA ALA A 97 -42.90 -25.09 -0.23
C ALA A 97 -43.76 -25.50 -1.44
N ALA A 98 -43.15 -25.64 -2.62
CA ALA A 98 -43.82 -26.09 -3.84
C ALA A 98 -44.20 -27.59 -3.82
N LYS A 99 -43.53 -28.41 -2.99
CA LYS A 99 -43.83 -29.84 -2.82
C LYS A 99 -44.82 -30.14 -1.69
N SER A 100 -45.06 -29.18 -0.80
CA SER A 100 -46.06 -29.29 0.28
C SER A 100 -47.47 -28.86 -0.13
N HIS A 101 -47.67 -28.47 -1.39
CA HIS A 101 -48.95 -28.24 -2.05
C HIS A 101 -49.22 -29.34 -3.09
#